data_AF-A0A529PI45-F1
#
_entry.id   AF-A0A529PI45-F1
#
_cell.length_a   1.000
_cell.length_b   1.000
_cell.length_c   1.000
_cell.angle_alpha   90.00
_cell.angle_beta   90.00
_cell.angle_gamma   90.00
#
_symmetry.space_group_name_H-M   'P 1'
#
loop_
_entity.id
_entity.type
_entity.pdbx_description
1 polymer ?
#
loop_
_entity_poly.entity_id
_entity_poly.type
_entity_poly.pdbx_seq_one_letter_code
_entity_poly.pdbx_strand_id
1 'polypeptide(L)'
;MAAGFSKRWANAFRVNVYPKGQFSAEPAALVYHKVPYADVFETGAMIQGSPFLWLPLPDAPKGRGNRRISAGEYRKEIGHPLYSIKRPGKAPLLGAVIRATKARFQKGVSRSQLKRGRNPHGRGEERLVPLYIGVPKVEIGQKFHLRSITAANAKNLAVYYY
;
A
#
# COMPACT_ATOMS: atom_id res chain seq x y z
N MET A 1 -11.61 15.42 -4.03
CA MET A 1 -10.54 14.53 -3.51
C MET A 1 -10.12 13.58 -4.62
N ALA A 2 -8.86 13.60 -5.03
CA ALA A 2 -8.35 12.85 -6.19
C ALA A 2 -8.21 11.35 -5.91
N ALA A 3 -9.03 10.50 -6.56
CA ALA A 3 -8.88 9.04 -6.75
C ALA A 3 -8.37 8.17 -5.56
N GLY A 4 -8.51 8.62 -4.31
CA GLY A 4 -8.00 7.94 -3.11
C GLY A 4 -6.50 8.13 -2.84
N PHE A 5 -5.83 9.07 -3.50
CA PHE A 5 -4.39 9.33 -3.32
C PHE A 5 -4.11 10.40 -2.27
N SER A 6 -2.97 10.26 -1.59
CA SER A 6 -2.54 11.21 -0.56
C SER A 6 -2.05 12.55 -1.17
N LYS A 7 -2.10 13.64 -0.38
CA LYS A 7 -1.49 14.92 -0.79
C LYS A 7 -0.01 14.77 -1.16
N ARG A 8 0.73 13.89 -0.48
CA ARG A 8 2.14 13.61 -0.80
C ARG A 8 2.33 12.99 -2.18
N TRP A 9 1.37 12.18 -2.64
CA TRP A 9 1.37 11.61 -3.99
C TRP A 9 1.16 12.70 -5.02
N ALA A 10 0.12 13.53 -4.85
CA ALA A 10 -0.13 14.66 -5.74
C ALA A 10 1.09 15.60 -5.83
N ASN A 11 1.73 15.91 -4.70
CA ASN A 11 2.93 16.75 -4.64
C ASN A 11 4.21 16.08 -5.24
N ALA A 12 4.16 14.78 -5.54
CA ALA A 12 5.23 14.07 -6.23
C ALA A 12 5.12 14.20 -7.76
N PHE A 13 3.96 14.61 -8.27
CA PHE A 13 3.80 15.08 -9.64
C PHE A 13 4.40 16.49 -9.76
N ARG A 14 5.28 16.69 -10.73
CA ARG A 14 6.08 17.90 -10.88
C ARG A 14 6.03 18.40 -12.30
N VAL A 15 6.03 19.73 -12.39
CA VAL A 15 6.12 20.47 -13.64
C VAL A 15 7.28 21.45 -13.49
N ASN A 16 8.23 21.38 -14.41
CA ASN A 16 9.31 22.33 -14.54
C ASN A 16 9.14 23.05 -15.88
N VAL A 17 9.03 24.38 -15.86
CA VAL A 17 8.93 25.18 -17.08
C VAL A 17 10.27 25.90 -17.31
N TYR A 18 10.68 25.97 -18.58
CA TYR A 18 11.94 26.54 -19.04
C TYR A 18 11.70 27.54 -20.18
N PRO A 19 12.48 28.65 -20.24
CA PRO A 19 13.38 29.12 -19.20
C PRO A 19 12.63 29.73 -18.01
N LYS A 20 13.25 29.74 -16.83
CA LYS A 20 12.63 30.27 -15.61
C LYS A 20 12.77 31.79 -15.57
N GLY A 21 11.66 32.51 -15.59
CA GLY A 21 11.63 33.96 -15.36
C GLY A 21 12.19 34.82 -16.50
N GLN A 22 12.32 34.26 -17.69
CA GLN A 22 12.73 34.98 -18.90
C GLN A 22 11.79 34.65 -20.06
N PHE A 23 11.67 35.58 -21.00
CA PHE A 23 10.96 35.34 -22.26
C PHE A 23 11.82 34.48 -23.19
N SER A 24 11.20 33.47 -23.79
CA SER A 24 11.81 32.60 -24.80
C SER A 24 10.88 32.42 -25.97
N ALA A 25 11.43 32.42 -27.18
CA ALA A 25 10.70 32.03 -28.39
C ALA A 25 10.33 30.53 -28.38
N GLU A 26 11.06 29.72 -27.61
CA GLU A 26 10.83 28.28 -27.48
C GLU A 26 10.66 27.92 -25.99
N PRO A 27 9.48 28.15 -25.39
CA PRO A 27 9.21 27.70 -24.04
C PRO A 27 9.01 26.18 -24.00
N ALA A 28 9.57 25.52 -22.99
CA ALA A 28 9.44 24.08 -22.80
C ALA A 28 8.93 23.76 -21.38
N ALA A 29 8.04 22.77 -21.28
CA ALA A 29 7.55 22.26 -19.99
C ALA A 29 7.87 20.77 -19.83
N LEU A 30 8.62 20.44 -18.78
CA LEU A 30 8.92 19.07 -18.36
C LEU A 30 7.96 18.65 -17.25
N VAL A 31 7.08 17.71 -17.57
CA VAL A 31 6.11 17.13 -16.64
C VAL A 31 6.54 15.71 -16.28
N TYR A 32 6.70 15.41 -15.00
CA TYR A 32 7.16 14.09 -14.53
C TYR A 32 6.61 13.73 -13.15
N HIS A 33 6.59 12.44 -12.85
CA HIS A 33 6.19 11.94 -11.53
C HIS A 33 7.42 11.37 -10.81
N LYS A 34 7.68 11.84 -9.58
CA LYS A 34 8.85 11.38 -8.78
C LYS A 34 8.73 9.92 -8.30
N VAL A 35 7.54 9.34 -8.31
CA VAL A 35 7.35 7.93 -7.94
C VAL A 35 7.56 7.05 -9.17
N PRO A 36 8.50 6.08 -9.14
CA PRO A 36 8.91 5.32 -10.32
C PRO A 36 7.81 4.44 -10.93
N TYR A 37 6.93 3.88 -10.11
CA TYR A 37 5.83 3.00 -10.55
C TYR A 37 4.49 3.74 -10.73
N ALA A 38 4.50 5.07 -10.83
CA ALA A 38 3.27 5.83 -11.00
C ALA A 38 2.53 5.53 -12.32
N ASP A 39 3.27 5.10 -13.34
CA ASP A 39 2.72 4.79 -14.66
C ASP A 39 1.71 3.64 -14.66
N VAL A 40 1.83 2.71 -13.70
CA VAL A 40 0.84 1.63 -13.48
C VAL A 40 -0.57 2.17 -13.29
N PHE A 41 -0.71 3.38 -12.75
CA PHE A 41 -2.02 4.01 -12.54
C PHE A 41 -2.53 4.76 -13.79
N GLU A 42 -1.71 4.96 -14.81
CA GLU A 42 -2.11 5.52 -16.10
C GLU A 42 -2.48 4.42 -17.10
N THR A 43 -1.71 3.33 -17.16
CA THR A 43 -1.95 2.26 -18.13
C THR A 43 -2.79 1.10 -17.56
N GLY A 44 -2.85 0.99 -16.24
CA GLY A 44 -3.29 -0.23 -15.58
C GLY A 44 -2.18 -1.29 -15.58
N ALA A 45 -2.19 -2.17 -14.58
CA ALA A 45 -1.30 -3.32 -14.56
C ALA A 45 -1.85 -4.47 -13.72
N MET A 46 -1.36 -5.66 -14.02
CA MET A 46 -1.51 -6.83 -13.16
C MET A 46 -0.32 -6.91 -12.21
N ILE A 47 -0.57 -6.73 -10.92
CA ILE A 47 0.44 -6.93 -9.88
C ILE A 47 0.35 -8.38 -9.41
N GLN A 48 1.45 -9.11 -9.57
CA GLN A 48 1.56 -10.49 -9.11
C GLN A 48 2.57 -10.61 -7.97
N GLY A 49 2.28 -11.51 -7.03
CA GLY A 49 3.21 -11.89 -5.99
C GLY A 49 4.10 -13.04 -6.44
N SER A 50 5.28 -13.15 -5.83
CA SER A 50 6.14 -14.33 -5.97
C SER A 50 6.35 -14.96 -4.58
N PRO A 51 5.56 -15.98 -4.18
CA PRO A 51 4.41 -16.61 -4.85
C PRO A 51 3.04 -15.95 -4.58
N PHE A 52 2.91 -15.12 -3.54
CA PHE A 52 1.65 -14.44 -3.18
C PHE A 52 1.92 -13.00 -2.71
N LEU A 53 0.97 -12.11 -2.97
CA LEU A 53 0.88 -10.80 -2.33
C LEU A 53 0.20 -10.97 -0.98
N TRP A 54 0.96 -10.77 0.10
CA TRP A 54 0.44 -10.84 1.46
C TRP A 54 -0.21 -9.53 1.87
N LEU A 55 -1.53 -9.45 1.74
CA LEU A 55 -2.30 -8.27 2.11
C LEU A 55 -2.70 -8.31 3.59
N PRO A 56 -2.53 -7.21 4.33
CA PRO A 56 -2.83 -7.19 5.75
C PRO A 56 -4.35 -7.11 6.00
N LEU A 57 -4.85 -7.98 6.88
CA LEU A 57 -6.23 -7.99 7.37
C LEU A 57 -6.44 -6.93 8.47
N PRO A 58 -7.69 -6.67 8.91
CA PRO A 58 -7.96 -5.69 9.94
C PRO A 58 -7.15 -5.87 11.23
N ASP A 59 -6.93 -7.12 11.65
CA ASP A 59 -6.17 -7.53 12.84
C ASP A 59 -4.64 -7.47 12.67
N ALA A 60 -4.13 -7.22 11.46
CA ALA A 60 -2.69 -7.08 11.25
C ALA A 60 -2.12 -5.92 12.09
N PRO A 61 -0.93 -6.09 12.70
CA PRO A 61 -0.35 -5.06 13.54
C PRO A 61 -0.07 -3.79 12.75
N LYS A 62 -0.23 -2.65 13.41
CA LYS A 62 0.17 -1.34 12.88
C LYS A 62 1.60 -1.00 13.28
N GLY A 63 2.35 -0.46 12.33
CA GLY A 63 3.71 0.03 12.46
C GLY A 63 3.78 1.56 12.49
N ARG A 64 4.94 2.08 12.12
CA ARG A 64 5.20 3.52 12.07
C ARG A 64 4.19 4.23 11.16
N GLY A 65 3.67 5.36 11.62
CA GLY A 65 2.69 6.15 10.86
C GLY A 65 1.32 5.48 10.72
N ASN A 66 0.92 4.62 11.66
CA ASN A 66 -0.40 3.97 11.71
C ASN A 66 -0.70 3.05 10.50
N ARG A 67 0.33 2.68 9.74
CA ARG A 67 0.22 1.76 8.59
C ARG A 67 0.30 0.31 9.06
N ARG A 68 -0.46 -0.60 8.44
CA ARG A 68 -0.31 -2.03 8.71
C ARG A 68 1.05 -2.51 8.22
N ILE A 69 1.73 -3.31 9.04
CA ILE A 69 3.07 -3.83 8.75
C ILE A 69 2.95 -4.92 7.69
N SER A 70 3.90 -4.98 6.75
CA SER A 70 3.93 -6.06 5.77
C SER A 70 4.23 -7.42 6.42
N ALA A 71 3.81 -8.52 5.79
CA ALA A 71 4.10 -9.86 6.32
C ALA A 71 5.62 -10.13 6.45
N GLY A 72 6.43 -9.59 5.53
CA GLY A 72 7.89 -9.73 5.56
C GLY A 72 8.55 -8.99 6.74
N GLU A 73 8.00 -7.84 7.16
CA GLU A 73 8.51 -7.06 8.29
C GLU A 73 7.97 -7.56 9.64
N TYR A 74 6.93 -8.39 9.65
CA TYR A 74 6.24 -8.84 10.87
C TYR A 74 7.22 -9.44 11.88
N ARG A 75 8.09 -10.36 11.45
CA ARG A 75 9.04 -11.04 12.35
C ARG A 75 10.03 -10.05 12.97
N LYS A 76 10.47 -9.05 12.21
CA LYS A 76 11.38 -8.00 12.69
C LYS A 76 10.72 -7.08 13.72
N GLU A 77 9.44 -6.75 13.52
CA GLU A 77 8.70 -5.78 14.33
C GLU A 77 7.99 -6.36 15.56
N ILE A 78 7.60 -7.64 15.49
CA ILE A 78 6.82 -8.35 16.50
C ILE A 78 7.62 -9.45 17.20
N GLY A 79 8.58 -10.09 16.50
CA GLY A 79 9.47 -11.13 17.04
C GLY A 79 8.99 -12.57 16.84
N HIS A 80 7.67 -12.78 16.73
CA HIS A 80 7.09 -14.13 16.60
C HIS A 80 6.98 -14.57 15.12
N PRO A 81 6.98 -15.89 14.84
CA PRO A 81 6.76 -16.40 13.50
C PRO A 81 5.29 -16.29 13.08
N LEU A 82 5.08 -16.19 11.77
CA LEU A 82 3.77 -16.37 11.14
C LEU A 82 3.59 -17.83 10.74
N TYR A 83 2.38 -18.34 10.94
CA TYR A 83 1.99 -19.70 10.60
C TYR A 83 1.03 -19.69 9.41
N SER A 84 1.23 -20.62 8.48
CA SER A 84 0.34 -20.79 7.34
C SER A 84 -0.96 -21.48 7.76
N ILE A 85 -2.08 -20.89 7.38
CA ILE A 85 -3.42 -21.48 7.52
C ILE A 85 -3.84 -21.92 6.12
N LYS A 86 -3.85 -23.24 5.90
CA LYS A 86 -4.35 -23.83 4.67
C LYS A 86 -5.87 -23.76 4.66
N ARG A 87 -6.44 -23.26 3.56
CA ARG A 87 -7.88 -23.24 3.34
C ARG A 87 -8.15 -23.89 1.98
N PRO A 88 -8.64 -25.14 1.94
CA PRO A 88 -8.97 -25.80 0.68
C PRO A 88 -9.88 -24.92 -0.19
N GLY A 89 -9.49 -24.71 -1.46
CA GLY A 89 -10.24 -23.88 -2.41
C GLY A 89 -10.29 -22.38 -2.11
N LYS A 90 -9.57 -21.87 -1.09
CA LYS A 90 -9.54 -20.44 -0.74
C LYS A 90 -8.09 -19.94 -0.66
N ALA A 91 -7.93 -18.63 -0.79
CA ALA A 91 -6.63 -17.97 -0.62
C ALA A 91 -5.95 -18.39 0.70
N PRO A 92 -4.64 -18.67 0.73
CA PRO A 92 -3.94 -18.99 1.97
C PRO A 92 -3.96 -17.79 2.93
N LEU A 93 -3.92 -18.05 4.24
CA LEU A 93 -3.71 -17.00 5.23
C LEU A 93 -2.40 -17.21 5.97
N LEU A 94 -1.83 -16.12 6.48
CA LEU A 94 -0.81 -16.15 7.51
C LEU A 94 -1.41 -15.64 8.81
N GLY A 95 -1.21 -16.37 9.88
CA GLY A 95 -1.67 -16.00 11.20
C GLY A 95 -0.57 -16.02 12.24
N ALA A 96 -0.85 -15.38 13.37
CA ALA A 96 -0.01 -15.47 14.56
C ALA A 96 -0.76 -16.20 15.66
N VAL A 97 -0.03 -17.01 16.42
CA VAL A 97 -0.62 -17.68 17.58
C VAL A 97 -0.52 -16.76 18.78
N ILE A 98 -1.66 -16.46 19.40
CA ILE A 98 -1.74 -15.67 20.62
C ILE A 98 -2.59 -16.37 21.67
N ARG A 99 -2.31 -16.08 22.94
CA ARG A 99 -3.16 -16.48 24.07
C ARG A 99 -3.93 -15.29 24.64
N ALA A 100 -5.25 -15.40 24.68
CA ALA A 100 -6.13 -14.37 25.24
C ALA A 100 -7.47 -14.94 25.70
N THR A 101 -8.23 -14.16 26.48
CA THR A 101 -9.60 -14.53 26.89
C THR A 101 -10.58 -14.33 25.73
N LYS A 102 -11.71 -15.07 25.72
CA LYS A 102 -12.77 -14.95 24.69
C LYS A 102 -13.25 -13.51 24.46
N ALA A 103 -13.48 -12.77 25.55
CA ALA A 103 -13.88 -11.37 25.50
C ALA A 103 -12.84 -10.46 24.80
N ARG A 104 -11.54 -10.78 24.90
CA ARG A 104 -10.49 -10.03 24.21
C ARG A 104 -10.43 -10.37 22.72
N PHE A 105 -10.69 -11.61 22.32
CA PHE A 105 -10.75 -11.98 20.91
C PHE A 105 -11.90 -11.28 20.18
N GLN A 106 -13.04 -11.02 20.85
CA GLN A 106 -14.17 -10.29 20.27
C GLN A 106 -13.85 -8.81 19.99
N LYS A 107 -12.91 -8.22 20.74
CA LYS A 107 -12.48 -6.81 20.58
C LYS A 107 -11.39 -6.62 19.52
N GLY A 108 -10.94 -7.69 18.88
CA GLY A 108 -9.81 -7.68 17.94
C GLY A 108 -8.45 -7.83 18.61
N VAL A 109 -7.40 -7.91 17.79
CA VAL A 109 -6.04 -8.20 18.27
C VAL A 109 -5.17 -6.96 18.35
N SER A 110 -4.61 -6.72 19.54
CA SER A 110 -3.65 -5.63 19.77
C SER A 110 -2.21 -6.04 19.46
N ARG A 111 -1.38 -5.05 19.11
CA ARG A 111 0.06 -5.24 18.89
C ARG A 111 0.79 -5.83 20.11
N SER A 112 0.36 -5.48 21.33
CA SER A 112 0.97 -6.02 22.55
C SER A 112 0.64 -7.49 22.78
N GLN A 113 -0.53 -7.97 22.33
CA GLN A 113 -0.86 -9.39 22.32
C GLN A 113 -0.01 -10.15 21.32
N LEU A 114 0.17 -9.60 20.12
CA LEU A 114 1.02 -10.20 19.09
C LEU A 114 2.48 -10.30 19.55
N LYS A 115 3.01 -9.29 20.26
CA LYS A 115 4.36 -9.33 20.86
C LYS A 115 4.49 -10.34 22.01
N ARG A 116 3.41 -10.60 22.76
CA ARG A 116 3.40 -11.64 23.80
C ARG A 116 3.29 -13.06 23.21
N GLY A 117 2.67 -13.20 22.04
CA GLY A 117 2.53 -14.46 21.34
C GLY A 117 1.77 -15.50 22.17
N ARG A 118 2.25 -16.75 22.13
CA ARG A 118 1.64 -17.91 22.81
C ARG A 118 1.54 -17.76 24.33
N ASN A 119 2.47 -17.03 24.97
CA ASN A 119 2.55 -16.80 26.41
C ASN A 119 2.05 -17.99 27.27
N PRO A 120 2.87 -19.03 27.49
CA PRO A 120 2.45 -20.27 28.15
C PRO A 120 1.83 -20.08 29.55
N HIS A 121 2.31 -19.08 30.31
CA HIS A 121 1.81 -18.74 31.64
C HIS A 121 0.64 -17.73 31.61
N GLY A 122 0.20 -17.34 30.41
CA GLY A 122 -0.89 -16.39 30.22
C GLY A 122 -2.27 -17.00 30.46
N ARG A 123 -3.23 -16.15 30.86
CA ARG A 123 -4.63 -16.52 31.02
C ARG A 123 -5.36 -16.58 29.66
N GLY A 124 -6.26 -17.56 29.52
CA GLY A 124 -7.16 -17.68 28.38
C GLY A 124 -6.79 -18.80 27.41
N GLU A 125 -7.42 -18.79 26.24
CA GLU A 125 -7.28 -19.82 25.21
C GLU A 125 -6.24 -19.39 24.18
N GLU A 126 -5.51 -20.37 23.65
CA GLU A 126 -4.60 -20.20 22.53
C GLU A 126 -5.37 -20.24 21.21
N ARG A 127 -5.18 -19.22 20.37
CA ARG A 127 -5.85 -19.13 19.07
C ARG A 127 -4.87 -18.65 18.01
N LEU A 128 -4.96 -19.26 16.84
CA LEU A 128 -4.31 -18.80 15.63
C LEU A 128 -5.18 -17.71 14.99
N VAL A 129 -4.71 -16.47 15.04
CA VAL A 129 -5.43 -15.31 14.50
C VAL A 129 -4.91 -15.01 13.10
N PRO A 130 -5.78 -14.96 12.07
CA PRO A 130 -5.37 -14.60 10.72
C PRO A 130 -5.01 -13.12 10.63
N LEU A 131 -3.81 -12.83 10.14
CA LEU A 131 -3.29 -11.45 10.01
C LEU A 131 -3.11 -11.04 8.55
N TYR A 132 -2.83 -11.99 7.66
CA TYR A 132 -2.60 -11.69 6.24
C TYR A 132 -3.32 -12.69 5.34
N ILE A 133 -3.72 -12.24 4.16
CA ILE A 133 -4.26 -13.07 3.09
C ILE A 133 -3.32 -13.05 1.88
N GLY A 134 -3.05 -14.23 1.33
CA GLY A 134 -2.20 -14.39 0.16
C GLY A 134 -3.03 -14.32 -1.11
N VAL A 135 -2.84 -13.26 -1.88
CA VAL A 135 -3.52 -13.06 -3.17
C VAL A 135 -2.49 -13.28 -4.28
N PRO A 136 -2.75 -14.17 -5.27
CA PRO A 136 -1.74 -14.49 -6.28
C PRO A 136 -1.49 -13.30 -7.23
N LYS A 137 -2.58 -12.70 -7.71
CA LYS A 137 -2.56 -11.56 -8.63
C LYS A 137 -3.68 -10.59 -8.29
N VAL A 138 -3.43 -9.30 -8.47
CA VAL A 138 -4.41 -8.22 -8.35
C VAL A 138 -4.34 -7.40 -9.63
N GLU A 139 -5.48 -7.22 -10.25
CA GLU A 139 -5.63 -6.33 -11.39
C GLU A 139 -5.94 -4.91 -10.90
N ILE A 140 -5.18 -3.94 -11.38
CA ILE A 140 -5.41 -2.53 -11.14
C ILE A 140 -5.71 -1.88 -12.49
N GLY A 141 -6.93 -1.39 -12.66
CA GLY A 141 -7.31 -0.61 -13.82
C GLY A 141 -6.70 0.79 -13.82
N GLN A 142 -6.76 1.45 -14.97
CA GLN A 142 -6.39 2.85 -15.14
C GLN A 142 -7.15 3.73 -14.13
N LYS A 143 -6.41 4.60 -13.44
CA LYS A 143 -6.94 5.56 -12.45
C LYS A 143 -6.78 7.01 -12.89
N PHE A 144 -5.87 7.27 -13.83
CA PHE A 144 -5.53 8.61 -14.27
C PHE A 144 -5.32 8.68 -15.79
N HIS A 145 -5.43 9.91 -16.27
CA HIS A 145 -5.29 10.31 -17.67
C HIS A 145 -4.30 11.47 -17.79
N LEU A 146 -3.20 11.46 -17.03
CA LEU A 146 -2.22 12.56 -17.03
C LEU A 146 -1.63 12.76 -18.42
N ARG A 147 -1.27 11.68 -19.14
CA ARG A 147 -0.64 11.82 -20.46
C ARG A 147 -1.58 12.44 -21.49
N SER A 148 -2.84 12.02 -21.53
CA SER A 148 -3.82 12.58 -22.46
C SER A 148 -4.17 14.02 -22.10
N ILE A 149 -4.30 14.34 -20.81
CA ILE A 149 -4.53 15.71 -20.34
C ILE A 149 -3.35 16.61 -20.69
N THR A 150 -2.10 16.17 -20.45
CA THR A 150 -0.91 16.94 -20.81
C THR A 150 -0.82 17.15 -22.31
N ALA A 151 -1.07 16.12 -23.13
CA ALA A 151 -1.05 16.24 -24.59
C ALA A 151 -2.11 17.21 -25.13
N ALA A 152 -3.34 17.15 -24.58
CA ALA A 152 -4.42 18.05 -24.97
C ALA A 152 -4.10 19.51 -24.64
N ASN A 153 -3.47 19.75 -23.47
CA ASN A 153 -3.16 21.10 -23.00
C ASN A 153 -1.79 21.62 -23.44
N ALA A 154 -0.92 20.78 -24.00
CA ALA A 154 0.38 21.20 -24.52
C ALA A 154 0.25 22.29 -25.59
N LYS A 155 -0.80 22.21 -26.41
CA LYS A 155 -1.12 23.24 -27.43
C LYS A 155 -1.53 24.58 -26.83
N ASN A 156 -2.11 24.56 -25.62
CA ASN A 156 -2.56 25.76 -24.92
C ASN A 156 -1.43 26.42 -24.11
N LEU A 157 -0.26 25.80 -23.97
CA LEU A 157 0.87 26.39 -23.24
C LEU A 157 1.29 27.73 -23.86
N ALA A 158 1.23 27.86 -25.18
CA ALA A 158 1.55 29.13 -25.86
C ALA A 158 0.61 30.28 -25.43
N VAL A 159 -0.66 29.98 -25.14
CA VAL A 159 -1.69 30.98 -24.79
C VAL A 159 -1.47 31.61 -23.41
N TYR A 160 -0.74 30.94 -22.50
CA TYR A 160 -0.45 31.47 -21.17
C TYR A 160 0.80 32.36 -21.09
N TYR A 161 1.53 32.51 -22.21
CA TYR A 161 2.77 33.29 -22.28
C TYR A 161 2.72 34.46 -23.28
N TYR A 162 1.55 34.74 -23.86
CA TYR A 162 1.20 35.95 -24.61
C TYR A 162 0.00 36.63 -23.97
#